data_AF-A0A2N2UVZ6-F1
#
_entry.id   AF-A0A2N2UVZ6-F1
#
_cell.length_a   1.000
_cell.length_b   1.000
_cell.length_c   1.000
_cell.angle_alpha   90.00
_cell.angle_beta   90.00
_cell.angle_gamma   90.00
#
_symmetry.space_group_name_H-M   'P 1'
#
loop_
_entity.id
_entity.type
_entity.pdbx_description
1 polymer ?
#
loop_
_entity_poly.entity_id
_entity_poly.type
_entity_poly.pdbx_seq_one_letter_code
_entity_poly.pdbx_strand_id
1 'polypeptide(L)' 'MASSSPFLESVRNKIRLKHYSIRTEESYAQWVRRFILFHEKRHPRGMGAPEVEAFLAHLAVEGSACATCGLCAR' A
#
# COMPACT_ATOMS: atom_id res chain seq x y z
N MET A 1 3.91 -6.69 22.03
CA MET A 1 3.09 -5.58 21.51
C MET A 1 3.83 -4.99 20.34
N ALA A 2 3.37 -5.21 19.10
CA ALA A 2 4.05 -4.65 17.94
C ALA A 2 4.01 -3.12 18.06
N SER A 3 5.18 -2.49 18.10
CA SER A 3 5.34 -1.03 18.04
C SER A 3 4.69 -0.53 16.75
N SER A 4 3.42 -0.16 16.85
CA SER A 4 2.69 0.39 15.71
C SER A 4 3.24 1.77 15.42
N SER A 5 3.62 2.01 14.16
CA SER A 5 4.02 3.35 13.73
C SER A 5 2.90 4.35 14.04
N PRO A 6 3.19 5.48 14.71
CA PRO A 6 2.17 6.49 15.05
C PRO A 6 1.48 7.05 13.79
N PHE A 7 2.17 7.04 12.65
CA PHE A 7 1.59 7.40 11.36
C PHE A 7 0.51 6.41 10.91
N LEU A 8 0.78 5.10 10.98
CA LEU A 8 -0.19 4.08 10.60
C LEU A 8 -1.41 4.08 11.51
N GLU A 9 -1.23 4.41 12.79
CA GLU A 9 -2.35 4.59 13.72
C GLU A 9 -3.21 5.81 13.36
N SER A 10 -2.59 6.94 13.00
CA SER A 10 -3.31 8.11 12.49
C SER A 10 -4.13 7.78 11.23
N VAL A 11 -3.58 6.97 10.31
CA VAL A 11 -4.29 6.49 9.11
C VAL A 11 -5.50 5.63 9.49
N ARG A 12 -5.33 4.65 10.39
CA ARG A 12 -6.44 3.79 10.87
C ARG A 12 -7.54 4.61 11.51
N ASN A 13 -7.19 5.57 12.36
CA ASN A 13 -8.18 6.46 13.00
C ASN A 13 -8.99 7.25 11.96
N LYS A 14 -8.34 7.79 10.93
CA LYS A 14 -9.05 8.47 9.83
C LYS A 14 -9.98 7.55 9.04
N ILE A 15 -9.60 6.29 8.84
CA ILE A 15 -10.45 5.30 8.15
C ILE A 15 -11.66 4.94 9.00
N ARG A 16 -11.49 4.74 10.31
CA ARG A 16 -12.57 4.49 11.27
C ARG A 16 -13.57 5.65 11.34
N LEU A 17 -13.06 6.90 11.31
CA LEU A 17 -13.91 8.10 11.23
C LEU A 17 -14.74 8.17 9.95
N LYS A 18 -14.30 7.53 8.88
CA LYS A 18 -15.06 7.40 7.62
C LYS A 18 -16.02 6.21 7.63
N HIS A 19 -16.17 5.51 8.75
CA HIS A 19 -17.04 4.34 8.91
C HIS A 19 -16.77 3.20 7.92
N TYR A 20 -15.53 3.07 7.45
CA TYR A 20 -15.14 1.90 6.66
C TYR A 20 -15.03 0.65 7.54
N SER A 21 -15.17 -0.52 6.91
CA SER A 21 -15.01 -1.80 7.59
C SER A 21 -13.58 -2.00 8.11
N ILE A 22 -13.41 -2.81 9.17
CA ILE A 22 -12.11 -3.21 9.68
C ILE A 22 -11.25 -3.89 8.60
N ARG A 23 -11.87 -4.66 7.70
CA ARG A 23 -11.17 -5.29 6.56
C ARG A 23 -10.59 -4.25 5.60
N THR A 24 -11.31 -3.16 5.36
CA THR A 24 -10.84 -2.03 4.56
C THR A 24 -9.69 -1.30 5.27
N GLU A 25 -9.81 -1.08 6.58
CA GLU A 25 -8.74 -0.49 7.40
C GLU A 25 -7.44 -1.28 7.29
N GLU A 26 -7.49 -2.60 7.48
CA GLU A 26 -6.33 -3.47 7.37
C GLU A 26 -5.71 -3.42 5.97
N SER A 27 -6.54 -3.50 4.93
CA SER A 27 -6.07 -3.45 3.54
C SER A 27 -5.34 -2.14 3.25
N TYR A 28 -5.93 -1.01 3.65
CA TYR A 28 -5.33 0.32 3.42
C TYR A 28 -4.06 0.50 4.25
N ALA A 29 -4.04 0.08 5.51
CA ALA A 29 -2.84 0.15 6.34
C ALA A 29 -1.69 -0.70 5.77
N GLN A 30 -2.00 -1.87 5.20
CA GLN A 30 -1.01 -2.72 4.52
C GLN A 30 -0.47 -2.06 3.25
N TRP A 31 -1.33 -1.48 2.41
CA TRP A 31 -0.90 -0.76 1.21
C TRP A 31 -0.02 0.45 1.53
N VAL A 32 -0.41 1.26 2.52
CA VAL A 32 0.39 2.40 2.98
C VAL A 32 1.73 1.94 3.53
N ARG A 33 1.77 0.84 4.29
CA ARG A 33 3.04 0.26 4.77
C ARG A 33 3.95 -0.17 3.62
N ARG A 34 3.42 -0.89 2.62
CA ARG A 34 4.19 -1.33 1.44
C ARG A 34 4.76 -0.14 0.67
N PHE A 35 3.95 0.90 0.45
CA PHE A 35 4.38 2.13 -0.19
C PHE A 35 5.54 2.80 0.54
N ILE A 36 5.44 2.94 1.87
CA ILE A 36 6.50 3.54 2.68
C ILE A 36 7.78 2.71 2.65
N LEU A 37 7.67 1.38 2.66
CA LEU A 37 8.83 0.49 2.61
C LEU A 37 9.53 0.50 1.25
N PHE A 38 8.77 0.60 0.16
CA PHE A 38 9.31 0.73 -1.20
C PHE A 38 10.12 2.03 -1.36
N HIS A 39 9.68 3.12 -0.73
CA HIS A 39 10.38 4.40 -0.71
C HIS A 39 11.32 4.57 0.50
N GLU A 40 11.95 3.49 0.96
CA GLU A 40 13.00 3.50 2.00
C GLU A 40 12.61 4.20 3.32
N LYS A 41 11.34 4.08 3.73
CA LYS A 41 10.77 4.74 4.93
C LYS A 41 10.73 6.27 4.84
N ARG A 42 10.81 6.85 3.64
CA ARG A 42 10.57 8.27 3.41
C ARG A 42 9.13 8.64 3.82
N HIS A 43 8.95 9.81 4.41
CA HIS A 43 7.63 10.23 4.89
C HIS A 43 6.73 10.67 3.71
N PRO A 44 5.48 10.18 3.60
CA PRO A 44 4.60 10.45 2.44
C PRO A 44 4.28 11.92 2.16
N ARG A 45 4.42 12.79 3.16
CA ARG A 45 4.21 14.24 3.00
C ARG A 45 5.15 14.88 1.97
N GLY A 46 6.33 14.30 1.75
CA GLY A 46 7.28 14.76 0.74
C GLY A 46 7.21 13.95 -0.56
N MET A 47 6.21 13.08 -0.72
CA MET A 47 6.02 12.23 -1.90
C MET A 47 4.72 12.64 -2.60
N GLY A 48 4.74 12.62 -3.93
CA GLY A 48 3.62 13.04 -4.75
C GLY A 48 3.27 12.02 -5.82
N ALA A 49 2.74 12.51 -6.94
CA ALA A 49 2.45 11.69 -8.11
C ALA A 49 3.62 10.81 -8.59
N PRO A 50 4.87 11.29 -8.71
CA PRO A 50 5.94 10.46 -9.29
C PRO A 50 6.29 9.25 -8.43
N GLU A 51 6.26 9.38 -7.10
CA GLU A 51 6.48 8.24 -6.21
C GLU A 51 5.32 7.24 -6.24
N VAL A 52 4.10 7.71 -6.45
CA VAL A 52 2.93 6.84 -6.62
C VAL A 52 3.02 6.08 -7.94
N GLU A 53 3.36 6.75 -9.04
CA GLU A 53 3.56 6.12 -10.35
C GLU A 53 4.67 5.07 -10.31
N ALA A 54 5.82 5.39 -9.70
CA ALA A 54 6.92 4.44 -9.54
C ALA A 54 6.49 3.19 -8.73
N PHE A 55 5.72 3.39 -7.67
CA PHE A 55 5.19 2.27 -6.87
C PHE A 55 4.19 1.43 -7.67
N LEU A 56 3.28 2.04 -8.42
CA LEU A 56 2.32 1.32 -9.26
C LEU A 56 3.03 0.57 -10.41
N ALA A 57 4.05 1.16 -11.02
CA ALA A 57 4.86 0.50 -12.04
C ALA A 57 5.58 -0.73 -11.47
N HIS A 58 6.18 -0.61 -10.29
CA HIS A 58 6.77 -1.73 -9.58
C HIS A 58 5.76 -2.85 -9.31
N LEU A 59 4.55 -2.51 -8.82
CA LEU A 59 3.49 -3.49 -8.59
C LEU A 59 3.02 -4.17 -9.88
N ALA A 60 3.05 -3.48 -11.02
CA ALA A 60 2.69 -4.09 -12.31
C ALA A 60 3.74 -5.11 -12.77
N VAL A 61 5.02 -4.86 -12.52
CA VAL A 61 6.11 -5.80 -12.84
C VAL A 61 6.11 -7.00 -11.88
N GLU A 62 6.03 -6.75 -10.57
CA GLU A 62 5.96 -7.84 -9.58
C GLU A 62 4.63 -8.61 -9.64
N GLY A 63 3.54 -7.93 -10.02
CA GLY A 63 2.20 -8.46 -10.18
C GLY A 63 1.98 -9.27 -11.46
N SER A 64 3.00 -9.41 -12.32
CA SER A 64 2.98 -10.31 -13.48
C SER A 64 3.04 -11.81 -13.09
N ALA A 65 2.80 -12.16 -11.83
CA ALA A 65 2.25 -13.46 -11.48
C ALA A 65 0.72 -13.44 -11.63
N CYS A 66 0.25 -13.24 -12.87
CA CYS A 66 -1.09 -13.71 -13.23
C CYS A 66 -1.04 -15.25 -13.29
N ALA A 67 -1.02 -15.91 -12.14
CA ALA A 67 -1.08 -17.37 -12.03
C ALA A 67 -2.45 -17.94 -12.47
N THR A 68 -3.33 -17.13 -13.05
CA THR A 68 -4.66 -17.52 -13.54
C THR A 68 -4.95 -17.12 -14.98
N CYS A 69 -4.00 -16.56 -15.74
CA CYS A 69 -4.16 -16.45 -17.19
C CYS A 69 -3.41 -17.59 -17.89
N GLY A 70 -4.10 -18.73 -18.06
CA GLY A 70 -3.63 -19.85 -18.88
C GLY A 70 -3.64 -19.58 -20.40
N LEU A 71 -3.36 -18.34 -20.84
CA LEU A 71 -3.44 -17.94 -22.25
C LEU A 71 -2.22 -17.19 -22.79
N CYS A 72 -1.15 -17.03 -22.00
CA CYS A 72 0.14 -16.53 -22.50
C CYS A 72 1.26 -17.54 -22.27
N ALA A 73 1.12 -18.72 -22.87
CA ALA A 73 2.26 -19.55 -23.26
C ALA A 73 2.19 -19.70 -24.78
N ARG A 74 2.88 -18.81 -25.50
CA ARG A 74 3.21 -19.01 -26.90
C ARG A 74 4.60 -18.47 -27.16
#